data_AF-A0A7S0LY36-F1
#
_entry.id   AF-A0A7S0LY36-F1
#
_cell.length_a   1.000
_cell.length_b   1.000
_cell.length_c   1.000
_cell.angle_alpha   90.00
_cell.angle_beta   90.00
_cell.angle_gamma   90.00
#
_symmetry.space_group_name_H-M   'P 1'
#
loop_
_entity.id
_entity.type
_entity.pdbx_description
1 polymer ?
#
loop_
_entity_poly.entity_id
_entity_poly.type
_entity_poly.pdbx_seq_one_letter_code
_entity_poly.pdbx_strand_id
1 'polypeptide(L)'
;DAAVRIVSADFPSQLSLHYSGAAGGPSGAFGIEVADFEAESSHLLLHDPALACARAGVLHYFAQRNRGVDPGRLIFRFHESDTVGPGDAALVDQLCVQMGFRRAETPERDAAAYLSGASPELLDNYPELGHFRDAVFYFKLMMCPGVDDLPPIRRWEARDAALAWSFEPVTTGLPGFRTAG
;
A
#
# COMPACT_ATOMS: atom_id res chain seq x y z
N ASP A 1 -3.14 1.08 -8.10
CA ASP A 1 -3.86 2.34 -7.83
C ASP A 1 -5.08 2.51 -8.73
N ALA A 2 -4.93 2.82 -10.02
CA ALA A 2 -6.07 3.08 -10.93
C ALA A 2 -7.14 1.98 -10.90
N ALA A 3 -6.74 0.70 -10.99
CA ALA A 3 -7.66 -0.43 -10.95
C ALA A 3 -8.53 -0.48 -9.69
N VAL A 4 -7.96 -0.22 -8.51
CA VAL A 4 -8.68 -0.22 -7.23
C VAL A 4 -9.65 0.96 -7.15
N ARG A 5 -9.39 2.06 -7.85
CA ARG A 5 -10.26 3.25 -7.86
C ARG A 5 -11.45 3.13 -8.79
N ILE A 6 -11.38 2.26 -9.80
CA ILE A 6 -12.47 2.07 -10.73
C ILE A 6 -13.59 1.35 -9.98
N VAL A 7 -14.70 2.05 -9.78
CA VAL A 7 -15.90 1.49 -9.20
C VAL A 7 -16.69 0.82 -10.32
N SER A 8 -16.90 -0.49 -10.22
CA SER A 8 -17.77 -1.25 -11.12
C SER A 8 -19.20 -0.73 -11.03
N ALA A 9 -19.87 -0.63 -12.18
CA ALA A 9 -21.25 -0.14 -12.26
C ALA A 9 -22.26 -1.13 -11.66
N ASP A 10 -21.99 -2.43 -11.77
CA ASP A 10 -22.94 -3.48 -11.40
C ASP A 10 -22.86 -3.81 -9.90
N PHE A 11 -21.67 -4.24 -9.45
CA PHE A 11 -21.40 -4.63 -8.08
C PHE A 11 -20.15 -3.89 -7.58
N PRO A 12 -20.29 -2.68 -7.03
CA PRO A 12 -19.17 -1.87 -6.59
C PRO A 12 -18.49 -2.52 -5.38
N SER A 13 -17.17 -2.78 -5.47
CA SER A 13 -16.38 -3.19 -4.29
C SER A 13 -16.39 -2.06 -3.25
N GLN A 14 -16.63 -2.41 -1.99
CA GLN A 14 -16.57 -1.44 -0.89
C GLN A 14 -15.19 -0.80 -0.78
N LEU A 15 -14.13 -1.57 -1.05
CA LEU A 15 -12.77 -1.04 -1.10
C LEU A 15 -12.65 0.07 -2.13
N SER A 16 -13.16 -0.13 -3.35
CA SER A 16 -13.11 0.88 -4.41
C SER A 16 -13.89 2.13 -4.04
N LEU A 17 -15.04 1.99 -3.39
CA LEU A 17 -15.86 3.12 -2.93
C LEU A 17 -15.12 3.95 -1.87
N HIS A 18 -14.55 3.32 -0.84
CA HIS A 18 -13.79 4.03 0.20
C HIS A 18 -12.50 4.61 -0.34
N TYR A 19 -11.72 3.83 -1.09
CA TYR A 19 -10.44 4.27 -1.64
C TYR A 19 -10.58 5.45 -2.60
N SER A 20 -11.64 5.48 -3.42
CA SER A 20 -11.93 6.57 -4.34
C SER A 20 -12.52 7.81 -3.64
N GLY A 21 -13.06 7.66 -2.43
CA GLY A 21 -13.80 8.70 -1.71
C GLY A 21 -15.27 8.83 -2.15
N ALA A 22 -15.81 7.84 -2.86
CA ALA A 22 -17.20 7.80 -3.30
C ALA A 22 -18.15 7.17 -2.27
N ALA A 23 -17.61 6.53 -1.23
CA ALA A 23 -18.41 5.96 -0.13
C ALA A 23 -19.12 7.06 0.67
N GLY A 24 -20.38 6.81 1.07
CA GLY A 24 -21.14 7.75 1.91
C GLY A 24 -20.54 7.91 3.31
N GLY A 25 -20.66 9.12 3.87
CA GLY A 25 -20.16 9.47 5.22
C GLY A 25 -19.07 10.55 5.19
N PRO A 26 -18.41 10.85 6.34
CA PRO A 26 -17.25 11.74 6.41
C PRO A 26 -15.98 11.05 5.85
N SER A 27 -16.09 10.54 4.63
CA SER A 27 -15.02 9.87 3.90
C SER A 27 -14.38 10.84 2.90
N GLY A 28 -13.28 10.44 2.31
CA GLY A 28 -12.67 11.15 1.20
C GLY A 28 -11.52 10.32 0.66
N ALA A 29 -11.02 10.69 -0.51
CA ALA A 29 -10.13 9.83 -1.27
C ALA A 29 -8.83 9.55 -0.50
N PHE A 30 -8.37 8.31 -0.62
CA PHE A 30 -7.03 7.91 -0.18
C PHE A 30 -6.04 8.03 -1.33
N GLY A 31 -4.75 8.17 -0.99
CA GLY A 31 -3.66 8.32 -1.95
C GLY A 31 -2.48 7.40 -1.60
N ILE A 32 -1.56 7.27 -2.54
CA ILE A 32 -0.25 6.66 -2.28
C ILE A 32 0.85 7.65 -2.62
N GLU A 33 1.89 7.67 -1.80
CA GLU A 33 3.05 8.52 -2.00
C GLU A 33 4.08 7.87 -2.92
N VAL A 34 4.66 8.68 -3.81
CA VAL A 34 5.67 8.26 -4.79
C VAL A 34 6.93 9.13 -4.76
N ALA A 35 7.19 9.81 -3.63
CA ALA A 35 8.34 10.70 -3.47
C ALA A 35 9.68 9.98 -3.70
N ASP A 36 9.82 8.76 -3.19
CA ASP A 36 11.03 7.94 -3.42
C ASP A 36 11.25 7.65 -4.90
N PHE A 37 10.17 7.32 -5.62
CA PHE A 37 10.24 7.11 -7.05
C PHE A 37 10.72 8.36 -7.77
N GLU A 38 10.21 9.54 -7.41
CA GLU A 38 10.62 10.81 -8.00
C GLU A 38 12.12 11.09 -7.78
N ALA A 39 12.57 10.95 -6.53
CA ALA A 39 13.95 11.21 -6.12
C ALA A 39 14.93 10.27 -6.83
N GLU A 40 14.74 8.97 -6.70
CA GLU A 40 15.65 7.96 -7.28
C GLU A 40 15.63 8.00 -8.81
N SER A 41 14.44 8.11 -9.42
CA SER A 41 14.34 8.17 -10.88
C SER A 41 14.92 9.45 -11.48
N SER A 42 15.15 10.50 -10.69
CA SER A 42 15.80 11.73 -11.15
C SER A 42 17.29 11.52 -11.49
N HIS A 43 17.91 10.50 -10.90
CA HIS A 43 19.31 10.14 -11.12
C HIS A 43 19.51 9.08 -12.20
N LEU A 44 18.42 8.48 -12.71
CA LEU A 44 18.49 7.46 -13.74
C LEU A 44 18.86 8.07 -15.11
N LEU A 45 19.88 7.50 -15.73
CA LEU A 45 20.25 7.81 -17.12
C LEU A 45 19.29 7.09 -18.08
N LEU A 46 18.11 7.67 -18.28
CA LEU A 46 17.10 7.15 -19.21
C LEU A 46 17.49 7.50 -20.65
N HIS A 47 18.23 6.61 -21.31
CA HIS A 47 18.67 6.81 -22.70
C HIS A 47 17.54 6.66 -23.73
N ASP A 48 16.49 5.91 -23.40
CA ASP A 48 15.31 5.74 -24.25
C ASP A 48 14.27 6.84 -23.92
N PRO A 49 13.87 7.69 -24.88
CA PRO A 49 12.83 8.70 -24.66
C PRO A 49 11.50 8.11 -24.20
N ALA A 50 11.15 6.88 -24.58
CA ALA A 50 9.93 6.23 -24.12
C ALA A 50 9.94 6.02 -22.59
N LEU A 51 11.09 5.71 -22.00
CA LEU A 51 11.25 5.57 -20.55
C LEU A 51 11.14 6.93 -19.84
N ALA A 52 11.68 7.99 -20.42
CA ALA A 52 11.53 9.35 -19.89
C ALA A 52 10.05 9.81 -19.92
N CYS A 53 9.33 9.52 -21.00
CA CYS A 53 7.88 9.75 -21.09
C CYS A 53 7.10 8.93 -20.07
N ALA A 54 7.44 7.64 -19.89
CA ALA A 54 6.80 6.78 -18.91
C ALA A 54 6.99 7.30 -17.48
N ARG A 55 8.22 7.69 -17.11
CA ARG A 55 8.53 8.35 -15.83
C ARG A 55 7.66 9.58 -15.61
N ALA A 56 7.63 10.48 -16.60
CA ALA A 56 6.82 11.70 -16.51
C ALA A 56 5.32 11.38 -16.37
N GLY A 57 4.82 10.38 -17.09
CA GLY A 57 3.43 9.93 -16.99
C GLY A 57 3.06 9.41 -15.60
N VAL A 58 3.93 8.60 -14.98
CA VAL A 58 3.74 8.11 -13.61
C VAL A 58 3.71 9.26 -12.61
N LEU A 59 4.70 10.16 -12.65
CA LEU A 59 4.75 11.31 -11.74
C LEU A 59 3.54 12.23 -11.92
N HIS A 60 3.17 12.51 -13.16
CA HIS A 60 2.02 13.35 -13.47
C HIS A 60 0.71 12.73 -12.96
N TYR A 61 0.53 11.43 -13.15
CA TYR A 61 -0.64 10.70 -12.65
C TYR A 61 -0.79 10.85 -11.13
N PHE A 62 0.27 10.58 -10.37
CA PHE A 62 0.22 10.67 -8.91
C PHE A 62 0.13 12.11 -8.39
N ALA A 63 0.80 13.07 -9.05
CA ALA A 63 0.68 14.48 -8.71
C ALA A 63 -0.76 14.99 -8.90
N GLN A 64 -1.43 14.59 -10.00
CA GLN A 64 -2.84 14.89 -10.19
C GLN A 64 -3.72 14.16 -9.18
N ARG A 65 -3.45 12.87 -8.94
CA ARG A 65 -4.33 12.04 -8.11
C ARG A 65 -4.29 12.43 -6.64
N ASN A 66 -3.12 12.79 -6.13
CA ASN A 66 -2.95 13.22 -4.73
C ASN A 66 -3.31 14.69 -4.52
N ARG A 67 -3.73 15.41 -5.57
CA ARG A 67 -4.14 16.81 -5.46
C ARG A 67 -5.40 16.91 -4.59
N GLY A 68 -5.24 17.50 -3.40
CA GLY A 68 -6.33 17.65 -2.44
C GLY A 68 -6.64 16.40 -1.62
N VAL A 69 -5.82 15.36 -1.72
CA VAL A 69 -5.84 14.25 -0.77
C VAL A 69 -5.18 14.74 0.53
N ASP A 70 -5.85 14.51 1.66
CA ASP A 70 -5.30 14.80 2.98
C ASP A 70 -4.04 13.95 3.21
N PRO A 71 -2.90 14.53 3.64
CA PRO A 71 -1.71 13.78 4.03
C PRO A 71 -2.01 12.64 5.02
N GLY A 72 -2.99 12.80 5.91
CA GLY A 72 -3.45 11.76 6.84
C GLY A 72 -4.16 10.57 6.18
N ARG A 73 -4.43 10.62 4.86
CA ARG A 73 -5.06 9.56 4.05
C ARG A 73 -4.12 8.98 2.99
N LEU A 74 -2.83 9.22 3.14
CA LEU A 74 -1.81 8.50 2.39
C LEU A 74 -1.59 7.12 3.02
N ILE A 75 -1.71 6.07 2.22
CA ILE A 75 -1.57 4.68 2.64
C ILE A 75 -0.25 4.08 2.14
N PHE A 76 0.16 2.95 2.73
CA PHE A 76 1.33 2.18 2.34
C PHE A 76 2.65 2.97 2.39
N ARG A 77 2.86 3.71 3.48
CA ARG A 77 4.05 4.53 3.70
C ARG A 77 5.24 3.73 4.28
N PHE A 78 5.43 2.50 3.81
CA PHE A 78 6.45 1.55 4.29
C PHE A 78 7.89 2.11 4.33
N HIS A 79 8.21 3.03 3.42
CA HIS A 79 9.53 3.69 3.35
C HIS A 79 9.89 4.58 4.57
N GLU A 80 8.90 5.17 5.25
CA GLU A 80 9.16 6.06 6.40
C GLU A 80 9.28 5.29 7.71
N SER A 81 8.52 4.19 7.80
CA SER A 81 8.51 3.32 8.94
C SER A 81 8.02 1.95 8.50
N ASP A 82 8.51 0.91 9.16
CA ASP A 82 7.93 -0.44 9.02
C ASP A 82 6.49 -0.50 9.56
N THR A 83 5.92 0.61 10.03
CA THR A 83 4.65 0.65 10.74
C THR A 83 3.47 1.06 9.87
N VAL A 84 2.28 0.63 10.28
CA VAL A 84 1.02 1.04 9.67
C VAL A 84 0.75 2.50 9.99
N GLY A 85 0.57 3.32 8.96
CA GLY A 85 0.29 4.74 9.12
C GLY A 85 -1.17 5.04 9.47
N PRO A 86 -1.48 6.31 9.81
CA PRO A 86 -2.85 6.72 10.11
C PRO A 86 -3.81 6.55 8.92
N GLY A 87 -3.31 6.72 7.68
CA GLY A 87 -4.10 6.50 6.48
C GLY A 87 -4.50 5.04 6.29
N ASP A 88 -3.56 4.13 6.51
CA ASP A 88 -3.81 2.68 6.46
C ASP A 88 -4.85 2.27 7.51
N ALA A 89 -4.68 2.75 8.76
CA ALA A 89 -5.62 2.51 9.84
C ALA A 89 -7.02 3.07 9.54
N ALA A 90 -7.11 4.27 8.97
CA ALA A 90 -8.37 4.89 8.59
C ALA A 90 -9.10 4.14 7.47
N LEU A 91 -8.38 3.61 6.47
CA LEU A 91 -8.98 2.80 5.42
C LEU A 91 -9.51 1.48 5.97
N VAL A 92 -8.70 0.78 6.79
CA VAL A 92 -9.10 -0.48 7.41
C VAL A 92 -10.31 -0.28 8.33
N ASP A 93 -10.31 0.77 9.16
CA ASP A 93 -11.45 1.07 10.04
C ASP A 93 -12.74 1.32 9.25
N GLN A 94 -12.68 2.05 8.12
CA GLN A 94 -13.84 2.27 7.25
C GLN A 94 -14.41 0.96 6.69
N LEU A 95 -13.54 0.04 6.27
CA LEU A 95 -13.95 -1.28 5.78
C LEU A 95 -14.53 -2.14 6.90
N CYS A 96 -13.90 -2.13 8.08
CA CYS A 96 -14.40 -2.85 9.25
C CYS A 96 -15.80 -2.37 9.66
N VAL A 97 -16.03 -1.05 9.67
CA VAL A 97 -17.35 -0.47 9.94
C VAL A 97 -18.37 -0.93 8.90
N GLN A 98 -18.02 -0.92 7.62
CA GLN A 98 -18.96 -1.33 6.57
C GLN A 98 -19.29 -2.83 6.61
N MET A 99 -18.32 -3.67 6.93
CA MET A 99 -18.50 -5.13 6.99
C MET A 99 -19.00 -5.64 8.33
N GLY A 100 -19.07 -4.78 9.36
CA GLY A 100 -19.40 -5.18 10.71
C GLY A 100 -18.31 -6.00 11.39
N PHE A 101 -17.06 -5.84 10.97
CA PHE A 101 -15.91 -6.44 11.66
C PHE A 101 -15.58 -5.67 12.93
N ARG A 102 -14.83 -6.33 13.82
CA ARG A 102 -14.41 -5.73 15.08
C ARG A 102 -13.60 -4.47 14.78
N ARG A 103 -14.05 -3.34 15.31
CA ARG A 103 -13.27 -2.10 15.25
C ARG A 103 -12.04 -2.22 16.12
N ALA A 104 -10.99 -1.55 15.68
CA ALA A 104 -9.72 -1.57 16.36
C ALA A 104 -9.81 -0.95 17.76
N GLU A 105 -9.26 -1.65 18.75
CA GLU A 105 -8.97 -1.07 20.07
C GLU A 105 -7.70 -0.22 19.99
N THR A 106 -6.77 -0.63 19.13
CA THR A 106 -5.57 0.13 18.77
C THR A 106 -5.49 0.20 17.24
N PRO A 107 -5.95 1.31 16.60
CA PRO A 107 -6.13 1.43 15.14
C PRO A 107 -4.98 0.90 14.30
N GLU A 108 -3.75 1.31 14.62
CA GLU A 108 -2.55 0.97 13.86
C GLU A 108 -2.19 -0.51 14.01
N ARG A 109 -2.32 -1.06 15.23
CA ARG A 109 -2.00 -2.46 15.52
C ARG A 109 -2.98 -3.41 14.84
N ASP A 110 -4.27 -3.13 14.96
CA ASP A 110 -5.32 -3.99 14.42
C ASP A 110 -5.35 -3.89 12.89
N ALA A 111 -5.14 -2.69 12.34
CA ALA A 111 -4.97 -2.53 10.90
C ALA A 111 -3.74 -3.27 10.37
N ALA A 112 -2.64 -3.34 11.13
CA ALA A 112 -1.50 -4.15 10.76
C ALA A 112 -1.77 -5.65 10.82
N ALA A 113 -2.58 -6.13 11.76
CA ALA A 113 -3.01 -7.53 11.79
C ALA A 113 -3.83 -7.89 10.54
N TYR A 114 -4.74 -7.01 10.11
CA TYR A 114 -5.48 -7.18 8.86
C TYR A 114 -4.59 -7.09 7.62
N LEU A 115 -3.76 -6.04 7.54
CA LEU A 115 -2.88 -5.79 6.39
C LEU A 115 -1.69 -6.74 6.32
N SER A 116 -1.35 -7.49 7.36
CA SER A 116 -0.36 -8.59 7.29
C SER A 116 -1.00 -9.94 6.94
N GLY A 117 -2.32 -10.07 7.13
CA GLY A 117 -3.02 -11.35 7.04
C GLY A 117 -2.95 -12.19 8.32
N ALA A 118 -2.42 -11.66 9.42
CA ALA A 118 -2.53 -12.31 10.73
C ALA A 118 -3.99 -12.44 11.18
N SER A 119 -4.84 -11.49 10.79
CA SER A 119 -6.30 -11.57 10.83
C SER A 119 -6.81 -11.68 9.38
N PRO A 120 -7.19 -12.88 8.90
CA PRO A 120 -7.41 -13.10 7.47
C PRO A 120 -8.73 -12.51 6.96
N GLU A 121 -9.67 -12.17 7.85
CA GLU A 121 -11.06 -11.86 7.48
C GLU A 121 -11.16 -10.70 6.48
N LEU A 122 -10.31 -9.67 6.62
CA LEU A 122 -10.32 -8.55 5.70
C LEU A 122 -9.74 -8.92 4.32
N LEU A 123 -8.63 -9.66 4.28
CA LEU A 123 -7.98 -10.05 3.02
C LEU A 123 -8.73 -11.18 2.30
N ASP A 124 -9.45 -12.03 3.02
CA ASP A 124 -10.32 -13.05 2.45
C ASP A 124 -11.55 -12.41 1.75
N ASN A 125 -12.07 -11.30 2.30
CA ASN A 125 -13.19 -10.56 1.70
C ASN A 125 -12.74 -9.55 0.64
N TYR A 126 -11.53 -8.98 0.78
CA TYR A 126 -10.93 -8.00 -0.13
C TYR A 126 -9.54 -8.44 -0.59
N PRO A 127 -9.44 -9.53 -1.38
CA PRO A 127 -8.14 -10.00 -1.86
C PRO A 127 -7.42 -8.92 -2.67
N GLU A 128 -8.14 -8.04 -3.35
CA GLU A 128 -7.57 -6.91 -4.10
C GLU A 128 -6.78 -5.93 -3.21
N LEU A 129 -7.09 -5.83 -1.91
CA LEU A 129 -6.35 -5.01 -0.96
C LEU A 129 -4.94 -5.58 -0.75
N GLY A 130 -4.82 -6.90 -0.60
CA GLY A 130 -3.55 -7.60 -0.48
C GLY A 130 -2.70 -7.45 -1.74
N HIS A 131 -3.30 -7.66 -2.92
CA HIS A 131 -2.61 -7.45 -4.20
C HIS A 131 -2.16 -6.00 -4.38
N PHE A 132 -2.98 -5.03 -3.94
CA PHE A 132 -2.64 -3.63 -4.06
C PHE A 132 -1.49 -3.23 -3.12
N ARG A 133 -1.52 -3.69 -1.86
CA ARG A 133 -0.42 -3.57 -0.90
C ARG A 133 0.88 -4.10 -1.51
N ASP A 134 0.84 -5.32 -2.04
CA ASP A 134 2.02 -5.98 -2.63
C ASP A 134 2.55 -5.23 -3.84
N ALA A 135 1.67 -4.79 -4.74
CA ALA A 135 2.06 -4.00 -5.91
C ALA A 135 2.74 -2.67 -5.52
N VAL A 136 2.24 -2.00 -4.48
CA VAL A 136 2.87 -0.77 -3.96
C VAL A 136 4.19 -1.07 -3.26
N PHE A 137 4.28 -2.18 -2.53
CA PHE A 137 5.53 -2.62 -1.94
C PHE A 137 6.60 -2.87 -3.00
N TYR A 138 6.30 -3.64 -4.04
CA TYR A 138 7.25 -3.85 -5.16
C TYR A 138 7.64 -2.54 -5.84
N PHE A 139 6.67 -1.65 -6.08
CA PHE A 139 6.95 -0.36 -6.69
C PHE A 139 7.97 0.45 -5.87
N LYS A 140 7.92 0.37 -4.53
CA LYS A 140 8.86 1.05 -3.64
C LYS A 140 10.17 0.29 -3.46
N LEU A 141 10.12 -1.04 -3.32
CA LEU A 141 11.28 -1.91 -3.16
C LEU A 141 12.24 -1.82 -4.36
N MET A 142 11.70 -1.76 -5.57
CA MET A 142 12.49 -1.64 -6.80
C MET A 142 13.25 -0.31 -6.91
N MET A 143 13.02 0.63 -5.98
CA MET A 143 13.71 1.92 -5.93
C MET A 143 14.87 1.95 -4.95
N CYS A 144 15.01 0.98 -4.03
CA CYS A 144 16.12 0.98 -3.07
C CYS A 144 16.41 -0.40 -2.46
N PRO A 145 17.17 -1.27 -3.14
CA PRO A 145 18.00 -2.24 -2.43
C PRO A 145 19.39 -1.64 -2.23
N GLY A 146 19.79 -1.44 -0.97
CA GLY A 146 21.21 -1.37 -0.66
C GLY A 146 21.88 -2.67 -1.14
N VAL A 147 23.17 -2.63 -1.52
CA VAL A 147 23.89 -3.84 -1.95
C VAL A 147 23.88 -4.91 -0.84
N ASP A 148 23.85 -4.46 0.41
CA ASP A 148 23.77 -5.32 1.60
C ASP A 148 22.37 -5.91 1.84
N ASP A 149 21.33 -5.37 1.19
CA ASP A 149 19.93 -5.84 1.28
C ASP A 149 19.54 -6.76 0.11
N LEU A 150 20.52 -7.10 -0.75
CA LEU A 150 20.27 -8.03 -1.83
C LEU A 150 20.01 -9.45 -1.28
N PRO A 151 19.04 -10.17 -1.87
CA PRO A 151 18.73 -11.52 -1.42
C PRO A 151 19.93 -12.45 -1.67
N PRO A 152 20.08 -13.51 -0.84
CA PRO A 152 21.22 -14.41 -0.92
C PRO A 152 21.32 -15.08 -2.29
N ILE A 153 22.55 -15.34 -2.75
CA ILE A 153 22.78 -16.04 -4.02
C ILE A 153 22.34 -17.50 -3.86
N ARG A 154 21.17 -17.83 -4.43
CA ARG A 154 20.62 -19.20 -4.50
C ARG A 154 19.85 -19.42 -5.80
N ARG A 155 19.41 -20.66 -6.03
CA ARG A 155 18.44 -20.96 -7.10
C ARG A 155 17.07 -20.45 -6.66
N TRP A 156 16.55 -19.47 -7.38
CA TRP A 156 15.24 -18.88 -7.14
C TRP A 156 14.18 -19.57 -8.01
N GLU A 157 13.03 -19.86 -7.42
CA GLU A 157 11.81 -20.28 -8.10
C GLU A 157 10.79 -19.13 -8.13
N ALA A 158 9.80 -19.19 -9.02
CA ALA A 158 8.76 -18.15 -9.10
C ALA A 158 8.00 -17.96 -7.78
N ARG A 159 7.85 -19.03 -6.97
CA ARG A 159 7.20 -18.97 -5.65
C ARG A 159 7.96 -18.12 -4.65
N ASP A 160 9.28 -18.01 -4.79
CA ASP A 160 10.13 -17.29 -3.86
C ASP A 160 9.97 -15.77 -4.01
N ALA A 161 9.35 -15.31 -5.10
CA ALA A 161 8.98 -13.91 -5.25
C ALA A 161 7.78 -13.54 -4.36
N ALA A 162 6.98 -14.50 -3.88
CA ALA A 162 5.79 -14.19 -3.10
C ALA A 162 6.15 -13.47 -1.78
N LEU A 163 5.50 -12.33 -1.52
CA LEU A 163 5.71 -11.58 -0.28
C LEU A 163 5.03 -12.30 0.88
N ALA A 164 5.82 -12.61 1.91
CA ALA A 164 5.32 -13.11 3.18
C ALA A 164 5.28 -11.97 4.19
N TRP A 165 4.08 -11.51 4.53
CA TRP A 165 3.89 -10.41 5.48
C TRP A 165 3.72 -10.96 6.88
N SER A 166 4.45 -10.38 7.81
CA SER A 166 4.29 -10.67 9.23
C SER A 166 4.34 -9.39 10.03
N PHE A 167 3.69 -9.42 11.19
CA PHE A 167 3.56 -8.29 12.07
C PHE A 167 3.87 -8.72 13.49
N GLU A 168 4.87 -8.08 14.11
CA GLU A 168 5.18 -8.29 15.51
C GLU A 168 4.48 -7.22 16.35
N PRO A 169 3.52 -7.60 17.21
CA PRO A 169 2.95 -6.67 18.16
C PRO A 169 4.02 -6.35 19.20
N VAL A 170 4.69 -5.20 19.07
CA VAL A 170 5.73 -4.81 20.01
C VAL A 170 5.07 -4.47 21.36
N THR A 171 5.46 -5.18 22.42
CA THR A 171 4.95 -4.96 23.79
C THR A 171 5.42 -3.60 24.38
N THR A 172 6.45 -2.99 23.79
CA THR A 172 6.93 -1.61 24.03
C THR A 172 7.67 -1.08 22.79
N GLY A 173 6.95 -0.41 21.87
CA GLY A 173 7.51 0.17 20.64
C GLY A 173 6.49 0.22 19.49
N LEU A 174 6.79 0.97 18.42
CA LEU A 174 5.88 1.10 17.27
C LEU A 174 5.92 -0.17 16.39
N PRO A 175 4.79 -0.62 15.84
CA PRO A 175 4.67 -1.97 15.31
C PRO A 175 5.12 -2.11 13.83
N GLY A 176 6.04 -3.02 13.50
CA GLY A 176 6.65 -3.13 12.16
C GLY A 176 6.24 -4.35 11.31
N PHE A 177 6.23 -4.21 9.99
CA PHE A 177 6.14 -5.30 9.00
C PHE A 177 7.51 -5.97 8.82
N ARG A 178 7.56 -7.31 8.81
CA ARG A 178 8.72 -8.05 8.30
C ARG A 178 8.31 -8.85 7.06
N THR A 179 9.09 -8.72 6.00
CA THR A 179 9.10 -9.66 4.88
C THR A 179 9.99 -10.84 5.25
N ALA A 180 9.47 -12.06 5.23
CA ALA A 180 10.33 -13.24 5.36
C ALA A 180 11.16 -13.39 4.08
N GLY A 181 12.50 -13.40 4.22
CA GLY A 181 13.46 -13.71 3.15
C GLY A 181 13.71 -15.21 2.99
#